data_AF-A0A818BIY4-F1
#
_entry.id   AF-A0A818BIY4-F1
#
_cell.length_a   1.000
_cell.length_b   1.000
_cell.length_c   1.000
_cell.angle_alpha   90.00
_cell.angle_beta   90.00
_cell.angle_gamma   90.00
#
_symmetry.space_group_name_H-M   'P 1'
#
loop_
_entity.id
_entity.type
_entity.pdbx_description
1 polymer ?
#
loop_
_entity_poly.entity_id
_entity_poly.type
_entity_poly.pdbx_seq_one_letter_code
_entity_poly.pdbx_strand_id
1 'polypeptide(L)'
;LQIHWTKQSKAVLDTFGTFQITLISSNTKHAQRYLSFIFTLFTATENSIIHLPIHDFAHETLQQLVHIVPLSVTLLCPTAEQHFPFMTKDINIQVIYIKNLLRSLSYLSIQRSRYLEIIVSKLIRIDVHASRQDILHAEKINIENELVFSLEQLNTNDNNEMKHDHADKLDYLMFVLFEYITNVSIENGVVNYHETKLLFKDLLNVFNKILLPTHDSSHVQFLIFYVCSFHTVC
;
A
#
# COMPACT_ATOMS: atom_id res chain seq x y z
N LEU A 1 7.78 12.09 -24.52
CA LEU A 1 6.35 12.07 -24.92
C LEU A 1 5.52 11.94 -23.64
N GLN A 2 5.03 13.07 -23.12
CA GLN A 2 4.08 13.12 -22.01
C GLN A 2 2.70 12.77 -22.57
N ILE A 3 2.41 11.47 -22.70
CA ILE A 3 1.08 10.99 -23.04
C ILE A 3 0.30 10.90 -21.73
N HIS A 4 -0.90 11.49 -21.69
CA HIS A 4 -1.84 11.29 -20.58
C HIS A 4 -2.49 9.91 -20.73
N TRP A 5 -1.84 8.89 -20.17
CA TRP A 5 -2.25 7.49 -20.24
C TRP A 5 -3.58 7.20 -19.54
N THR A 6 -3.95 8.01 -18.55
CA THR A 6 -5.19 7.86 -17.78
C THR A 6 -6.45 8.11 -18.62
N LYS A 7 -6.33 8.90 -19.70
CA LYS A 7 -7.44 9.28 -20.59
C LYS A 7 -7.51 8.46 -21.89
N GLN A 8 -6.65 7.46 -22.05
CA GLN A 8 -6.60 6.67 -23.28
C GLN A 8 -7.64 5.55 -23.26
N SER A 9 -8.15 5.18 -24.45
CA SER A 9 -9.07 4.05 -24.56
C SER A 9 -8.34 2.73 -24.29
N LYS A 10 -9.09 1.72 -23.82
CA LYS A 10 -8.55 0.38 -23.55
C LYS A 10 -7.80 -0.20 -24.77
N ALA A 11 -8.36 -0.05 -25.98
CA ALA A 11 -7.72 -0.52 -27.21
C ALA A 11 -6.33 0.10 -27.46
N VAL A 12 -6.14 1.39 -27.14
CA VAL A 12 -4.84 2.06 -27.28
C VAL A 12 -3.85 1.53 -26.25
N LEU A 13 -4.30 1.32 -25.01
CA LEU A 13 -3.47 0.74 -23.95
C LEU A 13 -3.02 -0.68 -24.34
N ASP A 14 -3.94 -1.55 -24.75
CA ASP A 14 -3.66 -2.94 -25.13
C ASP A 14 -2.66 -3.02 -26.30
N THR A 15 -2.83 -2.16 -27.32
CA THR A 15 -1.91 -2.07 -28.46
C THR A 15 -0.52 -1.63 -28.02
N PHE A 16 -0.44 -0.62 -27.15
CA PHE A 16 0.84 -0.16 -26.59
C PHE A 16 1.50 -1.22 -25.72
N GLY A 17 0.73 -1.94 -24.90
CA GLY A 17 1.22 -3.02 -24.06
C GLY A 17 1.87 -4.12 -24.88
N THR A 18 1.17 -4.57 -25.93
CA THR A 18 1.66 -5.58 -26.88
C THR A 18 2.96 -5.14 -27.56
N PHE A 19 3.02 -3.87 -27.97
CA PHE A 19 4.24 -3.29 -28.57
C PHE A 19 5.42 -3.29 -27.59
N GLN A 20 5.22 -2.83 -26.34
CA GLN A 20 6.28 -2.79 -25.34
C GLN A 20 6.78 -4.18 -24.97
N ILE A 21 5.87 -5.14 -24.83
CA ILE A 21 6.22 -6.53 -24.58
C ILE A 21 7.06 -7.10 -25.73
N THR A 22 6.66 -6.85 -26.97
CA THR A 22 7.43 -7.28 -28.16
C THR A 22 8.82 -6.66 -28.17
N LEU A 23 8.92 -5.35 -27.90
CA LEU A 23 10.18 -4.63 -27.82
C LEU A 23 11.11 -5.20 -26.73
N ILE A 24 10.56 -5.47 -25.54
CA ILE A 24 11.31 -6.00 -24.40
C ILE A 24 11.77 -7.44 -24.66
N SER A 25 10.95 -8.25 -25.34
CA SER A 25 11.32 -9.60 -25.75
C SER A 25 12.51 -9.59 -26.72
N SER A 26 12.62 -8.55 -27.55
CA SER A 26 13.75 -8.36 -28.47
C SER A 26 14.97 -7.71 -27.81
N ASN A 27 14.76 -6.89 -26.77
CA ASN A 27 15.84 -6.24 -26.02
C ASN A 27 15.44 -5.98 -24.57
N THR A 28 15.94 -6.82 -23.67
CA THR A 28 15.61 -6.82 -22.23
C THR A 28 16.04 -5.55 -21.50
N LYS A 29 16.91 -4.71 -22.08
CA LYS A 29 17.33 -3.42 -21.50
C LYS A 29 16.16 -2.45 -21.29
N HIS A 30 15.06 -2.62 -22.04
CA HIS A 30 13.86 -1.78 -21.89
C HIS A 30 12.96 -2.20 -20.72
N ALA A 31 13.17 -3.38 -20.13
CA ALA A 31 12.31 -3.91 -19.06
C ALA A 31 12.23 -2.98 -17.85
N GLN A 32 13.36 -2.42 -17.39
CA GLN A 32 13.36 -1.50 -16.24
C GLN A 32 12.55 -0.23 -16.49
N ARG A 33 12.65 0.33 -17.70
CA ARG A 33 11.90 1.54 -18.08
C ARG A 33 10.41 1.25 -18.14
N TYR A 34 10.03 0.08 -18.63
CA TYR A 34 8.64 -0.31 -18.71
C TYR A 34 8.03 -0.68 -17.36
N LEU A 35 8.79 -1.34 -16.49
CA LEU A 35 8.41 -1.53 -15.09
C LEU A 35 8.21 -0.18 -14.39
N SER A 36 9.12 0.77 -14.58
CA SER A 36 8.99 2.12 -14.01
C SER A 36 7.70 2.79 -14.47
N PHE A 37 7.34 2.61 -15.74
CA PHE A 37 6.07 3.09 -16.27
C PHE A 37 4.87 2.41 -15.61
N ILE A 38 4.85 1.08 -15.49
CA ILE A 38 3.79 0.31 -14.82
C ILE A 38 3.61 0.78 -13.37
N PHE A 39 4.68 0.90 -12.59
CA PHE A 39 4.60 1.36 -11.21
C PHE A 39 4.18 2.83 -11.10
N THR A 40 4.45 3.66 -12.11
CA THR A 40 3.88 5.01 -12.16
C THR A 40 2.35 4.93 -12.32
N LEU A 41 1.84 4.01 -13.13
CA LEU A 41 0.38 3.80 -13.29
C LEU A 41 -0.29 3.35 -11.99
N PHE A 42 0.41 2.66 -11.10
CA PHE A 42 -0.13 2.29 -9.77
C PHE A 42 -0.41 3.50 -8.88
N THR A 43 0.15 4.67 -9.20
CA THR A 43 -0.13 5.94 -8.51
C THR A 43 -1.21 6.77 -9.21
N ALA A 44 -1.70 6.33 -10.38
CA ALA A 44 -2.69 7.06 -11.15
C ALA A 44 -4.02 7.10 -10.40
N THR A 45 -4.55 8.31 -10.22
CA THR A 45 -5.83 8.58 -9.57
C THR A 45 -6.63 9.54 -10.46
N GLU A 46 -7.90 9.23 -10.69
CA GLU A 46 -8.88 10.15 -11.30
C GLU A 46 -10.14 10.14 -10.41
N ASN A 47 -10.53 11.32 -9.93
CA ASN A 47 -11.81 11.61 -9.25
C ASN A 47 -12.35 10.50 -8.33
N SER A 48 -11.56 10.11 -7.32
CA SER A 48 -12.03 9.25 -6.22
C SER A 48 -12.43 7.81 -6.62
N ILE A 49 -12.19 7.39 -7.86
CA ILE A 49 -12.52 6.03 -8.31
C ILE A 49 -11.34 5.09 -7.99
N ILE A 50 -11.60 4.14 -7.09
CA ILE A 50 -10.62 3.17 -6.57
C ILE A 50 -10.21 2.13 -7.64
N HIS A 51 -11.00 1.95 -8.70
CA HIS A 51 -10.75 0.94 -9.74
C HIS A 51 -10.77 1.55 -11.14
N LEU A 52 -9.61 2.04 -11.59
CA LEU A 52 -9.45 2.58 -12.93
C LEU A 52 -9.07 1.45 -13.90
N PRO A 53 -9.61 1.43 -15.14
CA PRO A 53 -9.18 0.47 -16.18
C PRO A 53 -7.66 0.47 -16.43
N ILE A 54 -7.00 1.59 -16.10
CA ILE A 54 -5.53 1.73 -16.19
C ILE A 54 -4.80 0.80 -15.21
N HIS A 55 -5.38 0.51 -14.04
CA HIS A 55 -4.78 -0.40 -13.07
C HIS A 55 -4.92 -1.84 -13.54
N ASP A 56 -6.06 -2.23 -14.11
CA ASP A 56 -6.23 -3.55 -14.73
C ASP A 56 -5.23 -3.76 -15.85
N PHE A 57 -5.11 -2.78 -16.75
CA PHE A 57 -4.11 -2.79 -17.80
C PHE A 57 -2.68 -2.95 -17.24
N ALA A 58 -2.34 -2.21 -16.18
CA ALA A 58 -1.03 -2.30 -15.54
C ALA A 58 -0.77 -3.69 -14.96
N HIS A 59 -1.77 -4.32 -14.33
CA HIS A 59 -1.67 -5.69 -13.80
C HIS A 59 -1.55 -6.75 -14.89
N GLU A 60 -2.41 -6.70 -15.93
CA GLU A 60 -2.37 -7.61 -17.08
C GLU A 60 -1.00 -7.55 -17.77
N THR A 61 -0.51 -6.33 -18.00
CA THR A 61 0.80 -6.09 -18.59
C THR A 61 1.94 -6.60 -17.71
N LEU A 62 1.88 -6.35 -16.41
CA LEU A 62 2.92 -6.80 -15.47
C LEU A 62 3.01 -8.33 -15.43
N GLN A 63 1.86 -9.01 -15.43
CA GLN A 63 1.78 -10.46 -15.49
C GLN A 63 2.41 -11.01 -16.78
N GLN A 64 2.09 -10.42 -17.93
CA GLN A 64 2.68 -10.81 -19.22
C GLN A 64 4.19 -10.55 -19.26
N LEU A 65 4.65 -9.41 -18.75
CA LEU A 65 6.07 -9.05 -18.71
C LEU A 65 6.88 -10.04 -17.89
N VAL A 66 6.40 -10.42 -16.71
CA VAL A 66 7.08 -11.38 -15.83
C VAL A 66 7.15 -12.76 -16.47
N HIS A 67 6.11 -13.16 -17.20
CA HIS A 67 6.10 -14.42 -17.95
C HIS A 67 7.13 -14.44 -19.09
N ILE A 68 7.23 -13.34 -19.85
CA ILE A 68 8.10 -13.26 -21.05
C ILE A 68 9.55 -13.00 -20.68
N VAL A 69 9.80 -12.20 -19.64
CA VAL A 69 11.14 -11.91 -19.13
C VAL A 69 11.20 -12.23 -17.64
N PRO A 70 11.46 -13.50 -17.26
CA PRO A 70 11.52 -13.91 -15.86
C PRO A 70 12.57 -13.13 -15.04
N LEU A 71 13.67 -12.69 -15.67
CA LEU A 71 14.69 -11.86 -15.01
C LEU A 71 14.13 -10.51 -14.52
N SER A 72 13.02 -10.02 -15.09
CA SER A 72 12.38 -8.77 -14.66
C SER A 72 11.89 -8.83 -13.21
N VAL A 73 11.65 -10.04 -12.67
CA VAL A 73 11.26 -10.25 -11.26
C VAL A 73 12.27 -9.65 -10.29
N THR A 74 13.56 -9.69 -10.64
CA THR A 74 14.64 -9.11 -9.81
C THR A 74 14.57 -7.59 -9.72
N LEU A 75 13.93 -6.94 -10.70
CA LEU A 75 13.80 -5.49 -10.81
C LEU A 75 12.50 -4.98 -10.16
N LEU A 76 11.55 -5.86 -9.82
CA LEU A 76 10.25 -5.49 -9.29
C LEU A 76 10.37 -4.72 -7.97
N CYS A 77 11.04 -5.31 -6.97
CA CYS A 77 11.13 -4.73 -5.64
C CYS A 77 11.91 -3.40 -5.62
N PRO A 78 13.09 -3.28 -6.27
CA PRO A 78 13.78 -1.99 -6.39
C PRO A 78 12.92 -0.92 -7.08
N THR A 79 12.18 -1.29 -8.13
CA THR A 79 11.35 -0.34 -8.88
C THR A 79 10.11 0.07 -8.08
N ALA A 80 9.45 -0.87 -7.40
CA ALA A 80 8.33 -0.59 -6.51
C ALA A 80 8.74 0.37 -5.38
N GLU A 81 9.92 0.17 -4.79
CA GLU A 81 10.41 1.04 -3.72
C GLU A 81 10.71 2.47 -4.21
N GLN A 82 11.26 2.60 -5.42
CA GLN A 82 11.56 3.90 -6.06
C GLN A 82 10.30 4.71 -6.40
N HIS A 83 9.23 4.04 -6.82
CA HIS A 83 7.97 4.69 -7.21
C HIS A 83 6.97 4.82 -6.06
N PHE A 84 7.33 4.37 -4.85
CA PHE A 84 6.47 4.49 -3.68
C PHE A 84 6.19 5.98 -3.38
N PRO A 85 4.91 6.40 -3.26
CA PRO A 85 4.57 7.80 -2.98
C PRO A 85 5.25 8.34 -1.71
N PHE A 86 5.67 9.60 -1.76
CA PHE A 86 6.25 10.25 -0.58
C PHE A 86 5.18 10.46 0.51
N MET A 87 5.57 10.39 1.78
CA MET A 87 4.64 10.38 2.94
C MET A 87 3.72 11.61 3.05
N THR A 88 4.11 12.74 2.44
CA THR A 88 3.29 13.97 2.42
C THR A 88 2.21 13.95 1.33
N LYS A 89 2.26 12.99 0.39
CA LYS A 89 1.23 12.84 -0.63
C LYS A 89 -0.12 12.50 -0.01
N ASP A 90 -1.16 12.78 -0.79
CA ASP A 90 -2.54 12.50 -0.44
C ASP A 90 -2.74 11.02 -0.07
N ILE A 91 -3.66 10.79 0.85
CA ILE A 91 -3.95 9.46 1.39
C ILE A 91 -4.41 8.49 0.31
N ASN A 92 -5.22 8.97 -0.64
CA ASN A 92 -5.75 8.14 -1.72
C ASN A 92 -4.62 7.57 -2.59
N ILE A 93 -3.60 8.37 -2.87
CA ILE A 93 -2.44 7.95 -3.67
C ILE A 93 -1.65 6.85 -2.93
N GLN A 94 -1.48 6.99 -1.61
CA GLN A 94 -0.78 5.98 -0.80
C GLN A 94 -1.58 4.67 -0.73
N VAL A 95 -2.88 4.78 -0.45
CA VAL A 95 -3.80 3.64 -0.37
C VAL A 95 -3.86 2.89 -1.69
N ILE A 96 -4.05 3.59 -2.82
CA ILE A 96 -4.15 2.98 -4.15
C ILE A 96 -2.84 2.29 -4.52
N TYR A 97 -1.70 2.91 -4.23
CA TYR A 97 -0.40 2.28 -4.48
C TYR A 97 -0.22 0.98 -3.69
N ILE A 98 -0.53 1.00 -2.39
CA ILE A 98 -0.46 -0.20 -1.53
C ILE A 98 -1.45 -1.26 -1.99
N LYS A 99 -2.70 -0.90 -2.29
CA LYS A 99 -3.71 -1.85 -2.82
C LYS A 99 -3.25 -2.51 -4.12
N ASN A 100 -2.66 -1.75 -5.04
CA ASN A 100 -2.11 -2.31 -6.28
C ASN A 100 -0.88 -3.22 -6.02
N LEU A 101 0.00 -2.87 -5.08
CA LEU A 101 1.08 -3.78 -4.68
C LEU A 101 0.54 -5.09 -4.08
N LEU A 102 -0.46 -5.01 -3.21
CA LEU A 102 -1.08 -6.19 -2.59
C LEU A 102 -1.83 -7.03 -3.62
N ARG A 103 -2.57 -6.40 -4.55
CA ARG A 103 -3.21 -7.07 -5.69
C ARG A 103 -2.19 -7.84 -6.54
N SER A 104 -0.99 -7.28 -6.71
CA SER A 104 0.09 -7.93 -7.46
C SER A 104 0.54 -9.26 -6.84
N LEU A 105 0.35 -9.46 -5.53
CA LEU A 105 0.73 -10.69 -4.83
C LEU A 105 -0.15 -11.90 -5.18
N SER A 106 -1.32 -11.68 -5.80
CA SER A 106 -2.16 -12.76 -6.32
C SER A 106 -1.47 -13.57 -7.43
N TYR A 107 -0.61 -12.93 -8.23
CA TYR A 107 0.17 -13.57 -9.30
C TYR A 107 1.70 -13.49 -9.09
N LEU A 108 2.17 -12.74 -8.09
CA LEU A 108 3.59 -12.64 -7.67
C LEU A 108 3.80 -13.09 -6.23
N SER A 109 3.23 -14.22 -5.83
CA SER A 109 3.28 -14.74 -4.45
C SER A 109 4.70 -14.88 -3.90
N ILE A 110 5.68 -15.20 -4.76
CA ILE A 110 7.12 -15.30 -4.39
C ILE A 110 7.66 -13.98 -3.82
N GLN A 111 7.12 -12.84 -4.24
CA GLN A 111 7.56 -11.51 -3.78
C GLN A 111 6.83 -11.03 -2.51
N ARG A 112 5.92 -11.83 -1.93
CA ARG A 112 5.10 -11.44 -0.77
C ARG A 112 5.92 -10.87 0.38
N SER A 113 6.92 -11.61 0.86
CA SER A 113 7.78 -11.15 1.95
C SER A 113 8.45 -9.80 1.64
N ARG A 114 8.97 -9.62 0.42
CA ARG A 114 9.70 -8.40 0.05
C ARG A 114 8.79 -7.21 -0.18
N TYR A 115 7.60 -7.40 -0.75
CA TYR A 115 6.60 -6.34 -0.89
C TYR A 115 6.04 -5.92 0.48
N LEU A 116 5.76 -6.87 1.36
CA LEU A 116 5.36 -6.57 2.74
C LEU A 116 6.45 -5.79 3.47
N GLU A 117 7.73 -6.14 3.27
CA GLU A 117 8.85 -5.37 3.82
C GLU A 117 8.85 -3.91 3.34
N ILE A 118 8.66 -3.67 2.03
CA ILE A 118 8.57 -2.32 1.46
C ILE A 118 7.39 -1.55 2.07
N ILE A 119 6.21 -2.16 2.11
CA ILE A 119 5.00 -1.50 2.63
C ILE A 119 5.15 -1.16 4.12
N VAL A 120 5.54 -2.14 4.94
CA VAL A 120 5.72 -1.95 6.39
C VAL A 120 6.81 -0.92 6.68
N SER A 121 7.91 -0.92 5.94
CA SER A 121 8.96 0.11 6.05
C SER A 121 8.40 1.53 5.83
N LYS A 122 7.45 1.70 4.91
CA LYS A 122 6.79 3.00 4.66
C LYS A 122 5.80 3.36 5.76
N LEU A 123 5.03 2.41 6.25
CA LEU A 123 4.13 2.62 7.39
C LEU A 123 4.91 3.02 8.65
N ILE A 124 6.03 2.36 8.94
CA ILE A 124 6.92 2.70 10.07
C ILE A 124 7.38 4.16 9.98
N ARG A 125 7.75 4.62 8.78
CA ARG A 125 8.14 6.03 8.60
C ARG A 125 7.00 6.98 8.95
N ILE A 126 5.76 6.66 8.63
CA ILE A 126 4.59 7.48 8.98
C ILE A 126 4.32 7.39 10.49
N ASP A 127 4.42 6.19 11.06
CA ASP A 127 4.23 5.90 12.49
C ASP A 127 5.18 6.68 13.39
N VAL A 128 6.46 6.76 13.02
CA VAL A 128 7.45 7.58 13.77
C VAL A 128 7.10 9.07 13.75
N HIS A 129 6.40 9.56 12.72
CA HIS A 129 5.91 10.94 12.66
C HIS A 129 4.53 11.11 13.32
N ALA A 130 3.93 10.04 13.82
CA ALA A 130 2.65 10.01 14.52
C ALA A 130 2.87 9.49 15.95
N SER A 131 3.81 10.09 16.68
CA SER A 131 4.09 9.65 18.05
C SER A 131 2.87 9.87 18.94
N ARG A 132 2.69 9.04 19.96
CA ARG A 132 1.59 9.17 20.91
C ARG A 132 1.53 10.56 21.56
N GLN A 133 2.69 11.18 21.80
CA GLN A 133 2.75 12.51 22.42
C GLN A 133 2.23 13.57 21.45
N ASP A 134 2.62 13.50 20.17
CA ASP A 134 2.20 14.45 19.15
C ASP A 134 0.70 14.33 18.85
N ILE A 135 0.17 13.11 18.79
CA ILE A 135 -1.27 12.85 18.63
C ILE A 135 -2.05 13.48 19.78
N LEU A 136 -1.67 13.17 21.03
CA LEU A 136 -2.35 13.71 22.22
C LEU A 136 -2.27 15.23 22.29
N HIS A 137 -1.17 15.82 21.84
CA HIS A 137 -1.01 17.27 21.80
C HIS A 137 -1.91 17.91 20.74
N ALA A 138 -1.99 17.33 19.53
CA ALA A 138 -2.88 17.80 18.48
C ALA A 138 -4.35 17.72 18.90
N GLU A 139 -4.76 16.63 19.55
CA GLU A 139 -6.11 16.47 20.08
C GLU A 139 -6.43 17.50 21.17
N LYS A 140 -5.51 17.73 22.12
CA LYS A 140 -5.71 18.72 23.20
C LYS A 140 -5.84 20.14 22.67
N ILE A 141 -4.96 20.56 21.76
CA ILE A 141 -5.06 21.89 21.12
C ILE A 141 -6.41 22.05 20.43
N ASN A 142 -6.89 21.01 19.76
CA ASN A 142 -8.18 21.08 19.09
C ASN A 142 -9.32 21.25 20.10
N ILE A 143 -9.32 20.50 21.21
CA ILE A 143 -10.31 20.64 22.29
C ILE A 143 -10.23 22.04 22.91
N GLU A 144 -9.03 22.55 23.20
CA GLU A 144 -8.86 23.91 23.75
C GLU A 144 -9.41 24.97 22.80
N ASN A 145 -9.11 24.88 21.50
CA ASN A 145 -9.68 25.76 20.50
C ASN A 145 -11.21 25.65 20.44
N GLU A 146 -11.75 24.44 20.42
CA GLU A 146 -13.19 24.19 20.40
C GLU A 146 -13.88 24.75 21.64
N LEU A 147 -13.29 24.63 22.84
CA LEU A 147 -13.80 25.22 24.07
C LEU A 147 -13.77 26.76 24.05
N VAL A 148 -12.73 27.37 23.45
CA VAL A 148 -12.64 28.83 23.26
C VAL A 148 -13.72 29.33 22.30
N PHE A 149 -14.03 28.59 21.23
CA PHE A 149 -15.11 28.92 20.30
C PHE A 149 -16.52 28.57 20.82
N SER A 150 -16.65 27.55 21.68
CA SER A 150 -17.93 27.08 22.25
C SER A 150 -18.56 28.07 23.23
N LEU A 151 -17.80 29.04 23.74
CA LEU A 151 -18.35 30.17 24.49
C LEU A 151 -19.22 31.11 23.63
N GLU A 152 -19.15 31.01 22.29
CA GLU A 152 -19.88 31.88 21.36
C GLU A 152 -20.94 31.17 20.49
N GLN A 153 -20.88 29.84 20.28
CA GLN A 153 -21.87 29.11 19.46
C GLN A 153 -22.19 27.70 19.98
N LEU A 154 -23.46 27.47 20.35
CA LEU A 154 -24.04 26.19 20.76
C LEU A 154 -24.39 25.30 19.56
N ASN A 155 -23.40 24.83 18.79
CA ASN A 155 -23.58 23.76 17.78
C ASN A 155 -22.23 23.12 17.46
N THR A 156 -21.74 22.23 18.33
CA THR A 156 -20.61 21.37 17.99
C THR A 156 -21.17 20.00 17.58
N ASN A 157 -21.20 19.76 16.27
CA ASN A 157 -21.28 18.40 15.77
C ASN A 157 -19.99 17.71 16.21
N ASP A 158 -20.08 16.68 17.05
CA ASP A 158 -18.96 15.82 17.47
C ASP A 158 -18.35 15.16 16.23
N ASN A 159 -17.45 15.86 15.56
CA ASN A 159 -16.66 15.30 14.48
C ASN A 159 -15.48 14.56 15.11
N ASN A 160 -15.71 13.29 15.48
CA ASN A 160 -14.74 12.27 15.92
C ASN A 160 -13.64 11.96 14.86
N GLU A 161 -13.28 12.92 14.02
CA GLU A 161 -12.23 12.80 13.02
C GLU A 161 -10.87 12.98 13.69
N MET A 162 -9.94 12.07 13.40
CA MET A 162 -8.55 12.14 13.86
C MET A 162 -7.91 13.47 13.44
N LYS A 163 -7.40 14.24 14.41
CA LYS A 163 -6.88 15.59 14.17
C LYS A 163 -5.40 15.64 13.79
N HIS A 164 -4.72 14.50 13.82
CA HIS A 164 -3.32 14.39 13.47
C HIS A 164 -3.15 13.75 12.09
N ASP A 165 -2.73 14.52 11.09
CA ASP A 165 -2.66 14.10 9.68
C ASP A 165 -1.94 12.77 9.44
N HIS A 166 -0.79 12.55 10.09
CA HIS A 166 -0.04 11.30 9.93
C HIS A 166 -0.72 10.12 10.64
N ALA A 167 -1.46 10.36 11.72
CA ALA A 167 -2.18 9.31 12.43
C ALA A 167 -3.40 8.89 11.63
N ASP A 168 -4.17 9.86 11.11
CA ASP A 168 -5.29 9.60 10.22
C ASP A 168 -4.83 8.78 8.99
N LYS A 169 -3.75 9.21 8.32
CA LYS A 169 -3.15 8.44 7.22
C LYS A 169 -2.77 7.02 7.64
N LEU A 170 -2.10 6.88 8.79
CA LEU A 170 -1.65 5.58 9.28
C LEU A 170 -2.84 4.64 9.54
N ASP A 171 -3.95 5.14 10.07
CA ASP A 171 -5.15 4.35 10.36
C ASP A 171 -5.73 3.72 9.08
N TYR A 172 -5.92 4.50 8.01
CA TYR A 172 -6.40 3.95 6.73
C TYR A 172 -5.40 2.95 6.13
N LEU A 173 -4.09 3.20 6.24
CA LEU A 173 -3.08 2.28 5.71
C LEU A 173 -3.01 0.97 6.50
N MET A 174 -3.13 1.04 7.83
CA MET A 174 -3.23 -0.11 8.71
C MET A 174 -4.49 -0.91 8.41
N PHE A 175 -5.63 -0.24 8.21
CA PHE A 175 -6.88 -0.87 7.81
C PHE A 175 -6.73 -1.69 6.51
N VAL A 176 -6.08 -1.13 5.48
CA VAL A 176 -5.82 -1.84 4.22
C VAL A 176 -4.98 -3.11 4.43
N LEU A 177 -3.99 -3.06 5.34
CA LEU A 177 -3.20 -4.25 5.66
C LEU A 177 -3.96 -5.26 6.50
N PHE A 178 -4.80 -4.84 7.43
CA PHE A 178 -5.68 -5.74 8.18
C PHE A 178 -6.68 -6.42 7.25
N GLU A 179 -7.27 -5.70 6.30
CA GLU A 179 -8.12 -6.25 5.24
C GLU A 179 -7.36 -7.32 4.44
N TYR A 180 -6.13 -7.03 4.01
CA TYR A 180 -5.28 -8.00 3.33
C TYR A 180 -4.98 -9.24 4.18
N ILE A 181 -4.59 -9.07 5.45
CA ILE A 181 -4.33 -10.17 6.37
C ILE A 181 -5.57 -11.04 6.52
N THR A 182 -6.74 -10.42 6.67
CA THR A 182 -8.04 -11.11 6.77
C THR A 182 -8.33 -11.91 5.52
N ASN A 183 -8.17 -11.32 4.34
CA ASN A 183 -8.44 -11.98 3.06
C ASN A 183 -7.51 -13.16 2.76
N VAL A 184 -6.28 -13.12 3.29
CA VAL A 184 -5.34 -14.26 3.18
C VAL A 184 -5.61 -15.32 4.25
N SER A 185 -6.04 -14.90 5.44
CA SER A 185 -6.20 -15.78 6.60
C SER A 185 -7.58 -16.45 6.67
N ILE A 186 -8.60 -15.87 6.04
CA ILE A 186 -9.97 -16.40 6.02
C ILE A 186 -10.33 -16.83 4.60
N GLU A 187 -10.71 -18.09 4.45
CA GLU A 187 -11.21 -18.67 3.21
C GLU A 187 -12.60 -19.28 3.49
N ASN A 188 -13.63 -18.80 2.78
CA ASN A 188 -15.03 -19.23 2.97
C ASN A 188 -15.53 -19.14 4.43
N GLY A 189 -15.08 -18.14 5.19
CA GLY A 189 -15.45 -17.94 6.59
C GLY A 189 -14.70 -18.82 7.59
N VAL A 190 -13.75 -19.65 7.13
CA VAL A 190 -12.91 -20.51 7.98
C VAL A 190 -11.45 -20.03 7.92
N VAL A 191 -10.73 -20.15 9.03
CA VAL A 191 -9.31 -19.78 9.08
C VAL A 191 -8.47 -20.75 8.25
N ASN A 192 -7.79 -20.25 7.21
CA ASN A 192 -6.77 -20.97 6.46
C ASN A 192 -5.45 -20.93 7.23
N TYR A 193 -5.23 -21.91 8.11
CA TYR A 193 -4.03 -21.98 8.95
C TYR A 193 -2.72 -22.08 8.17
N HIS A 194 -2.74 -22.69 6.97
CA HIS A 194 -1.54 -22.82 6.15
C HIS A 194 -1.06 -21.45 5.67
N GLU A 195 -1.94 -20.70 4.99
CA GLU A 195 -1.61 -19.37 4.48
C GLU A 195 -1.36 -18.37 5.61
N THR A 196 -2.16 -18.43 6.67
CA THR A 196 -1.95 -17.60 7.88
C THR A 196 -0.57 -17.82 8.47
N LYS A 197 -0.12 -19.08 8.57
CA LYS A 197 1.22 -19.41 9.11
C LYS A 197 2.34 -18.91 8.20
N LEU A 198 2.17 -18.99 6.88
CA LEU A 198 3.16 -18.45 5.95
C LEU A 198 3.21 -16.91 6.01
N LEU A 199 2.05 -16.25 6.05
CA LEU A 199 1.95 -14.81 6.21
C LEU A 199 2.54 -14.33 7.53
N PHE A 200 2.29 -15.05 8.63
CA PHE A 200 2.90 -14.78 9.93
C PHE A 200 4.43 -14.83 9.86
N LYS A 201 5.01 -15.84 9.20
CA LYS A 201 6.48 -15.93 9.02
C LYS A 201 7.01 -14.75 8.21
N ASP A 202 6.32 -14.37 7.15
CA ASP A 202 6.71 -13.23 6.33
C ASP A 202 6.70 -11.93 7.15
N LEU A 203 5.64 -11.68 7.92
CA LEU A 203 5.53 -10.50 8.78
C LEU A 203 6.48 -10.53 9.97
N LEU A 204 6.74 -11.69 10.56
CA LEU A 204 7.72 -11.87 11.64
C LEU A 204 9.15 -11.56 11.16
N ASN A 205 9.49 -11.95 9.93
CA ASN A 205 10.77 -11.60 9.32
C ASN A 205 10.91 -10.08 9.16
N VAL A 206 9.85 -9.41 8.69
CA VAL A 206 9.83 -7.94 8.57
C VAL A 206 9.90 -7.28 9.94
N PHE A 207 9.19 -7.81 10.93
CA PHE A 207 9.20 -7.35 12.32
C PHE A 207 10.62 -7.36 12.89
N ASN A 208 11.31 -8.50 12.82
CA ASN A 208 12.66 -8.65 13.36
C ASN A 208 13.67 -7.76 12.64
N LYS A 209 13.50 -7.56 11.33
CA LYS A 209 14.47 -6.83 10.50
C LYS A 209 14.33 -5.31 10.59
N ILE A 210 13.11 -4.79 10.66
CA ILE A 210 12.85 -3.35 10.52
C ILE A 210 12.08 -2.80 11.72
N LEU A 211 11.03 -3.48 12.19
CA LEU A 211 10.18 -2.92 13.24
C LEU A 211 10.87 -2.93 14.61
N LEU A 212 11.44 -4.07 15.01
CA LEU A 212 12.12 -4.25 16.28
C LEU A 212 13.29 -3.27 16.51
N PRO A 213 14.17 -2.98 15.52
CA PRO A 213 15.23 -1.99 15.70
C PRO A 213 14.76 -0.52 15.58
N THR A 214 13.51 -0.25 15.17
CA THR A 214 13.02 1.12 15.01
C THR A 214 12.48 1.67 16.33
N HIS A 215 13.09 2.74 16.82
CA HIS A 215 12.61 3.48 17.99
C HIS A 215 11.33 4.27 17.66
N ASP A 216 10.49 4.53 18.66
CA ASP A 216 9.25 5.33 18.60
C ASP A 216 8.09 4.82 17.70
N SER A 217 8.24 3.69 17.00
CA SER A 217 7.10 3.05 16.31
C SER A 217 6.10 2.53 17.34
N SER A 218 4.86 3.01 17.26
CA SER A 218 3.83 2.81 18.29
C SER A 218 2.58 2.10 17.79
N HIS A 219 2.37 1.99 16.47
CA HIS A 219 1.13 1.46 15.92
C HIS A 219 1.36 0.30 14.94
N VAL A 220 2.43 0.31 14.15
CA VAL A 220 2.62 -0.69 13.08
C VAL A 220 2.83 -2.11 13.62
N GLN A 221 3.30 -2.25 14.87
CA GLN A 221 3.41 -3.55 15.53
C GLN A 221 2.06 -4.26 15.71
N PHE A 222 0.93 -3.56 15.67
CA PHE A 222 -0.37 -4.21 15.72
C PHE A 222 -0.64 -5.13 14.52
N LEU A 223 0.08 -5.00 13.41
CA LEU A 223 0.00 -5.97 12.30
C LEU A 223 0.36 -7.39 12.74
N ILE A 224 1.42 -7.57 13.55
CA ILE A 224 1.83 -8.91 13.98
C ILE A 224 0.85 -9.47 15.03
N PHE A 225 0.39 -8.63 15.95
CA PHE A 225 -0.62 -9.01 16.93
C PHE A 225 -1.94 -9.41 16.27
N TYR A 226 -2.34 -8.71 15.21
CA TYR A 226 -3.55 -9.03 14.46
C TYR A 226 -3.45 -10.40 13.79
N VAL A 227 -2.33 -10.72 13.13
CA VAL A 227 -2.15 -12.05 12.53
C VAL A 227 -2.14 -13.14 13.62
N CYS A 228 -1.54 -12.87 14.77
CA CYS A 228 -1.57 -13.80 15.91
C CYS A 228 -2.99 -14.04 16.45
N SER A 229 -3.92 -13.09 16.30
CA SER A 229 -5.29 -13.26 16.80
C SER A 229 -6.02 -14.42 16.13
N PHE A 230 -5.67 -14.77 14.88
CA PHE A 230 -6.22 -15.93 14.17
C PHE A 230 -5.70 -17.27 14.70
N HIS A 231 -4.61 -17.26 15.48
CA HIS A 231 -4.07 -18.46 16.13
C HIS A 231 -4.80 -18.76 17.45
N THR A 232 -5.41 -17.76 18.10
CA THR A 232 -6.00 -17.89 19.46
C THR A 232 -7.44 -18.42 19.46
N VAL A 233 -8.04 -18.73 18.31
CA VAL A 233 -9.42 -19.27 18.20
C VAL A 233 -9.45 -20.80 18.33
N CYS A 234 -8.59 -21.36 19.20
CA CYS A 234 -8.51 -22.79 19.50
C CYS A 234 -8.71 -23.03 20.99
#